data_AF-A0A2H9MNM2-F1
#
_entry.id   AF-A0A2H9MNM2-F1
#
_cell.length_a   1.000
_cell.length_b   1.000
_cell.length_c   1.000
_cell.angle_alpha   90.00
_cell.angle_beta   90.00
_cell.angle_gamma   90.00
#
_symmetry.space_group_name_H-M   'P 1'
#
loop_
_entity.id
_entity.type
_entity.pdbx_description
1 polymer ?
#
loop_
_entity_poly.entity_id
_entity_poly.type
_entity_poly.pdbx_seq_one_letter_code
_entity_poly.pdbx_strand_id
1 'polypeptide(L)'
;PLTGLFLDSHAGGFFGPELKKTGYDGIVLKGVSEKPVYLWINDGKVEIRDATHLWGLPVSETVKKIREDTDEKAHVASIGPAGKNLVKFAS
;
A
#
# COMPACT_ATOMS: atom_id res chain seq x y z
N PRO A 1 -14.32 -7.58 4.79
CA PRO A 1 -14.47 -8.46 5.98
C PRO A 1 -15.76 -8.21 6.78
N LEU A 2 -16.25 -6.96 6.87
CA LEU A 2 -17.44 -6.62 7.64
C LEU A 2 -18.70 -7.42 7.25
N THR A 3 -18.95 -7.59 5.96
CA THR A 3 -20.20 -8.17 5.43
C THR A 3 -20.11 -9.64 5.04
N GLY A 4 -18.89 -10.17 4.84
CA GLY A 4 -18.70 -11.52 4.29
C GLY A 4 -19.07 -11.69 2.81
N LEU A 5 -19.37 -10.59 2.10
CA LEU A 5 -19.75 -10.57 0.69
C LEU A 5 -18.66 -9.89 -0.17
N PHE A 6 -18.92 -9.81 -1.48
CA PHE A 6 -18.14 -8.99 -2.40
C PHE A 6 -18.13 -7.52 -1.96
N LEU A 7 -16.97 -6.88 -2.14
CA LEU A 7 -16.74 -5.47 -1.84
C LEU A 7 -15.75 -4.92 -2.85
N ASP A 8 -16.04 -3.74 -3.40
CA ASP A 8 -15.09 -2.85 -4.04
C ASP A 8 -15.01 -1.51 -3.29
N SER A 9 -13.98 -0.74 -3.60
CA SER A 9 -13.74 0.59 -3.04
C SER A 9 -13.05 1.45 -4.07
N HIS A 10 -13.33 2.75 -4.04
CA HIS A 10 -12.77 3.73 -4.97
C HIS A 10 -11.98 4.78 -4.20
N ALA A 11 -10.78 5.08 -4.68
CA ALA A 11 -9.94 6.16 -4.19
C ALA A 11 -9.49 7.02 -5.37
N GLY A 12 -9.46 8.34 -5.15
CA GLY A 12 -8.93 9.31 -6.11
C GLY A 12 -7.45 9.61 -5.89
N GLY A 13 -6.99 10.71 -6.48
CA GLY A 13 -5.61 11.17 -6.36
C GLY A 13 -4.70 10.57 -7.43
N PHE A 14 -3.42 10.38 -7.09
CA PHE A 14 -2.37 10.14 -8.07
C PHE A 14 -1.90 8.67 -8.16
N PHE A 15 -2.30 7.80 -7.21
CA PHE A 15 -1.83 6.41 -7.20
C PHE A 15 -2.20 5.64 -8.48
N GLY A 16 -3.46 5.73 -8.92
CA GLY A 16 -3.92 5.06 -10.15
C GLY A 16 -3.17 5.52 -11.41
N PRO A 17 -3.11 6.85 -11.69
CA PRO A 17 -2.33 7.36 -12.80
C PRO A 17 -0.84 6.95 -12.78
N GLU A 18 -0.19 6.98 -11.62
CA GLU A 18 1.22 6.60 -11.49
C GLU A 18 1.44 5.11 -11.68
N LEU A 19 0.55 4.25 -11.18
CA LEU A 19 0.60 2.82 -11.46
C LEU A 19 0.52 2.57 -12.98
N LYS A 20 -0.37 3.25 -13.69
CA LYS A 20 -0.46 3.11 -15.15
C LYS A 20 0.83 3.53 -15.86
N LYS A 21 1.50 4.59 -15.38
CA LYS A 21 2.80 5.04 -15.93
C LYS A 21 3.91 4.00 -15.75
N THR A 22 3.85 3.17 -14.69
CA THR A 22 4.80 2.07 -14.51
C THR A 22 4.57 0.88 -15.46
N GLY A 23 3.51 0.92 -16.28
CA GLY A 23 3.18 -0.10 -17.27
C GLY A 23 2.18 -1.16 -16.80
N TYR A 24 1.61 -1.03 -15.61
CA TYR A 24 0.65 -1.97 -15.04
C TYR A 24 -0.78 -1.41 -15.00
N ASP A 25 -1.76 -2.26 -15.26
CA ASP A 25 -3.19 -1.92 -15.16
C ASP A 25 -3.80 -2.22 -13.79
N GLY A 26 -3.17 -3.12 -13.02
CA GLY A 26 -3.67 -3.54 -11.72
C GLY A 26 -2.68 -4.42 -10.98
N ILE A 27 -2.95 -4.60 -9.69
CA ILE A 27 -2.16 -5.42 -8.78
C ILE A 27 -3.10 -6.45 -8.14
N VAL A 28 -2.75 -7.74 -8.24
CA VAL A 28 -3.49 -8.83 -7.59
C VAL A 28 -2.62 -9.42 -6.49
N LEU A 29 -2.97 -9.14 -5.24
CA LEU A 29 -2.28 -9.70 -4.06
C LEU A 29 -2.97 -11.01 -3.63
N LYS A 30 -2.19 -12.07 -3.44
CA LYS A 30 -2.65 -13.37 -2.95
C LYS A 30 -1.72 -13.87 -1.84
N GLY A 31 -2.28 -14.62 -0.90
CA GLY A 31 -1.53 -15.16 0.24
C GLY A 31 -1.30 -14.12 1.35
N VAL A 32 -0.33 -14.42 2.21
CA VAL A 32 0.06 -13.59 3.36
C VAL A 32 1.57 -13.63 3.53
N SER A 33 2.18 -12.52 3.93
CA SER A 33 3.60 -12.46 4.26
C SER A 33 3.81 -12.80 5.73
N GLU A 34 4.90 -13.50 6.06
CA GLU A 34 5.27 -13.85 7.45
C GLU A 34 5.66 -12.62 8.29
N LYS A 35 6.04 -11.53 7.62
CA LYS A 35 6.41 -10.25 8.25
C LYS A 35 5.82 -9.06 7.48
N PRO A 36 5.72 -7.87 8.09
CA PRO A 36 5.31 -6.67 7.39
C PRO A 36 6.21 -6.38 6.18
N VAL A 37 5.59 -6.20 5.01
CA VAL A 37 6.27 -5.84 3.75
C VAL A 37 5.45 -4.81 3.00
N TYR A 38 6.11 -4.07 2.10
CA TYR A 38 5.46 -3.21 1.13
C TYR A 38 5.91 -3.57 -0.30
N LEU A 39 5.02 -3.31 -1.26
CA LEU A 39 5.33 -3.47 -2.68
C LEU A 39 5.90 -2.15 -3.21
N TRP A 40 7.06 -2.21 -3.83
CA TRP A 40 7.67 -1.10 -4.55
C TRP A 40 7.59 -1.35 -6.04
N ILE A 41 7.03 -0.40 -6.78
CA ILE A 41 6.94 -0.46 -8.24
C ILE A 41 7.56 0.82 -8.79
N ASN A 42 8.60 0.66 -9.61
CA ASN A 42 9.26 1.78 -10.27
C ASN A 42 9.76 1.36 -11.66
N ASP A 43 9.40 2.11 -12.70
CA ASP A 43 9.82 1.88 -14.09
C ASP A 43 9.68 0.41 -14.55
N GLY A 44 8.54 -0.21 -14.28
CA GLY A 44 8.25 -1.61 -14.66
C GLY A 44 9.00 -2.67 -13.84
N LYS A 45 9.73 -2.27 -12.80
CA LYS A 45 10.34 -3.19 -11.82
C LYS A 45 9.48 -3.28 -10.58
N VAL A 46 9.31 -4.50 -10.08
CA VAL A 46 8.48 -4.80 -8.91
C VAL A 46 9.34 -5.50 -7.85
N GLU A 47 9.30 -4.99 -6.62
CA GLU A 47 10.05 -5.51 -5.49
C GLU A 47 9.16 -5.62 -4.25
N ILE A 48 9.33 -6.67 -3.46
CA ILE A 48 8.75 -6.78 -2.11
C ILE A 48 9.84 -6.40 -1.12
N ARG A 49 9.61 -5.35 -0.33
CA ARG A 49 10.59 -4.77 0.60
C ARG A 49 10.09 -4.83 2.04
N ASP A 50 11.02 -4.87 2.99
CA ASP A 50 10.71 -4.92 4.42
C ASP A 50 9.95 -3.66 4.87
N ALA A 51 8.89 -3.83 5.66
CA ALA A 51 8.07 -2.74 6.20
C ALA A 51 7.98 -2.78 7.73
N THR A 52 8.87 -3.51 8.40
CA THR A 52 8.80 -3.71 9.85
C THR A 52 8.91 -2.38 10.59
N HIS A 53 9.75 -1.47 10.09
CA HIS A 53 9.92 -0.12 10.63
C HIS A 53 8.74 0.83 10.38
N LEU A 54 7.82 0.46 9.48
CA LEU A 54 6.60 1.23 9.19
C LEU A 54 5.40 0.72 9.99
N TRP A 55 5.51 -0.44 10.64
CA TRP A 55 4.41 -1.04 11.37
C TRP A 55 4.05 -0.19 12.60
N GLY A 56 2.75 -0.01 12.85
CA GLY A 56 2.24 0.89 13.91
C GLY A 56 2.15 2.37 13.54
N LEU A 57 2.89 2.86 12.54
CA LEU A 57 2.81 4.27 12.13
C LEU A 57 1.43 4.65 11.55
N PRO A 58 0.98 5.91 11.73
CA PRO A 58 -0.13 6.48 10.96
C PRO A 58 0.22 6.61 9.47
N VAL A 59 -0.80 6.79 8.63
CA VAL A 59 -0.65 6.87 7.17
C VAL A 59 0.28 8.01 6.76
N SER A 60 0.13 9.21 7.33
CA SER A 60 0.96 10.38 7.00
C SER A 60 2.44 10.13 7.22
N GLU A 61 2.81 9.51 8.34
CA GLU A 61 4.19 9.16 8.67
C GLU A 61 4.70 8.01 7.80
N THR A 62 3.86 7.02 7.50
CA THR A 62 4.20 5.92 6.58
C THR A 62 4.56 6.46 5.19
N VAL A 63 3.73 7.36 4.64
CA VAL A 63 3.96 7.98 3.33
C VAL A 63 5.24 8.81 3.34
N LYS A 64 5.44 9.64 4.38
CA LYS A 64 6.67 10.43 4.54
C LYS A 64 7.90 9.53 4.58
N LYS A 65 7.85 8.46 5.39
CA LYS A 65 8.98 7.56 5.58
C LYS A 65 9.32 6.76 4.32
N ILE A 66 8.31 6.27 3.59
CA ILE A 66 8.55 5.61 2.30
C ILE A 66 9.24 6.57 1.33
N ARG A 67 8.79 7.83 1.23
CA ARG A 67 9.41 8.83 0.36
C ARG A 67 10.86 9.13 0.73
N GLU A 68 11.15 9.25 2.02
CA GLU A 68 12.53 9.43 2.52
C GLU A 68 13.41 8.21 2.21
N ASP A 69 12.87 7.00 2.35
CA ASP A 69 13.60 5.76 2.14
C ASP A 69 13.72 5.37 0.64
N THR A 70 12.95 6.00 -0.25
CA THR A 70 12.88 5.64 -1.68
C THR A 70 12.99 6.86 -2.61
N ASP A 71 11.86 7.46 -2.98
CA ASP A 71 11.75 8.62 -3.87
C ASP A 71 10.72 9.61 -3.32
N GLU A 72 11.07 10.89 -3.27
CA GLU A 72 10.21 11.97 -2.78
C GLU A 72 8.88 12.09 -3.56
N LYS A 73 8.88 11.70 -4.85
CA LYS A 73 7.73 11.74 -5.75
C LYS A 73 6.89 10.47 -5.69
N ALA A 74 7.26 9.48 -4.86
CA ALA A 74 6.49 8.26 -4.72
C ALA A 74 5.03 8.56 -4.29
N HIS A 75 4.09 7.85 -4.92
CA HIS A 75 2.69 7.87 -4.55
C HIS A 75 2.33 6.56 -3.86
N VAL A 76 1.81 6.68 -2.63
CA VAL A 76 1.73 5.57 -1.69
C VAL A 76 0.27 5.33 -1.31
N ALA A 77 -0.21 4.12 -1.54
CA ALA A 77 -1.41 3.58 -0.91
C ALA A 77 -0.96 2.74 0.31
N SER A 78 -1.47 3.05 1.50
CA SER A 78 -1.06 2.38 2.74
C SER A 78 -2.19 2.28 3.74
N ILE A 79 -2.05 1.37 4.70
CA ILE A 79 -3.00 1.19 5.80
C ILE A 79 -2.53 1.90 7.07
N GLY A 80 -3.48 2.45 7.82
CA GLY A 80 -3.23 2.96 9.16
C GLY A 80 -3.24 1.86 10.24
N PRO A 81 -3.09 2.25 11.53
CA PRO A 81 -3.16 1.33 12.67
C PRO A 81 -4.43 0.47 12.70
N ALA A 82 -5.57 1.01 12.26
CA ALA A 82 -6.82 0.26 12.19
C ALA A 82 -6.74 -0.94 11.24
N GLY A 83 -6.12 -0.78 10.06
CA GLY A 83 -5.90 -1.87 9.12
C GLY A 83 -4.92 -2.91 9.65
N LYS A 84 -3.85 -2.44 10.32
CA LYS A 84 -2.85 -3.29 10.99
C LYS A 84 -3.46 -4.14 12.11
N ASN A 85 -4.53 -3.64 12.76
CA ASN A 85 -5.30 -4.30 13.81
C ASN A 85 -6.57 -5.01 13.31
N LEU A 86 -6.75 -5.16 11.99
CA LEU A 86 -7.88 -5.88 11.38
C LEU A 86 -9.27 -5.34 11.78
N VAL A 87 -9.38 -4.02 12.01
CA VAL A 87 -10.69 -3.38 12.22
C VAL A 87 -11.54 -3.62 10.97
N LYS A 88 -12.77 -4.13 11.15
CA LYS A 88 -13.61 -4.64 10.05
C LYS A 88 -13.96 -3.59 8.98
N PHE A 89 -13.85 -2.31 9.32
CA PHE A 89 -14.12 -1.16 8.46
C PHE A 89 -12.89 -0.26 8.28
N ALA A 90 -11.68 -0.78 8.47
CA ALA A 90 -10.46 -0.06 8.14
C ALA A 90 -10.39 0.26 6.64
N SER A 91 -9.78 1.40 6.34
CA SER A 91 -9.48 1.91 5.00
C SER A 91 -7.99 2.15 4.82
#